data_AF-A0A2M8ET35-F1
#
_entry.id   AF-A0A2M8ET35-F1
#
_cell.length_a   1.000
_cell.length_b   1.000
_cell.length_c   1.000
_cell.angle_alpha   90.00
_cell.angle_beta   90.00
_cell.angle_gamma   90.00
#
_symmetry.space_group_name_H-M   'P 1'
#
loop_
_entity.id
_entity.type
_entity.pdbx_description
1 polymer ?
#
loop_
_entity_poly.entity_id
_entity_poly.type
_entity_poly.pdbx_seq_one_letter_code
_entity_poly.pdbx_strand_id
1 'polypeptide(L)'
;MPEEIVPTEESQKEEIPTPVEEKKEKRWLKPLLFSILGIVLAIGLVFAGYKLGQRSIYPEPVEGPTPTPKVVVTPPSDLTANWETYRDYQLKYEFRYPPDPLEPSRSEGDTSFVVGYPIKEEYRNDPFIAKSADKTFWITLGYISQTQFDVMGVRYCAYPYATSRCESIEIGGVDSMIDWGIEEGREEQDTQIEASVWIPHPNGGVVTFSLQPVVPESKEVFYQILSTFKFLGEKESSGEKVYCGEPRPQVCTMECIQNPPYICGSDGKSYCSECQACANPEVEWYVIQDEPCKGE
;
A
#
# COMPACT_ATOMS: atom_id res chain seq x y z
N MET A 1 -7.31 -6.10 51.54
CA MET A 1 -8.04 -4.84 51.72
C MET A 1 -9.15 -4.81 50.69
N PRO A 2 -10.43 -4.88 51.09
CA PRO A 2 -11.54 -4.73 50.16
C PRO A 2 -11.82 -3.24 49.91
N GLU A 3 -11.95 -2.87 48.64
CA GLU A 3 -12.33 -1.54 48.19
C GLU A 3 -13.84 -1.36 48.37
N GLU A 4 -14.21 -0.32 49.12
CA GLU A 4 -15.58 0.03 49.50
C GLU A 4 -16.21 0.90 48.39
N ILE A 5 -17.30 0.41 47.81
CA ILE A 5 -18.01 1.10 46.72
C ILE A 5 -19.01 2.08 47.36
N VAL A 6 -18.73 3.38 47.20
CA VAL A 6 -19.61 4.48 47.64
C VAL A 6 -20.75 4.66 46.61
N PRO A 7 -22.03 4.70 47.03
CA PRO A 7 -23.14 4.93 46.12
C PRO A 7 -23.34 6.43 45.84
N THR A 8 -23.40 6.78 44.56
CA THR A 8 -23.69 8.14 44.06
C THR A 8 -25.19 8.44 44.18
N GLU A 9 -25.50 9.54 44.87
CA GLU A 9 -26.83 10.07 45.15
C GLU A 9 -27.44 10.74 43.90
N GLU A 10 -28.56 10.23 43.40
CA GLU A 10 -29.35 10.82 42.32
C GLU A 10 -30.10 12.06 42.81
N SER A 11 -29.76 13.21 42.24
CA SER A 11 -30.46 14.48 42.47
C SER A 11 -31.75 14.54 41.64
N GLN A 12 -32.90 14.45 42.33
CA GLN A 12 -34.23 14.71 41.77
C GLN A 12 -34.36 16.17 41.34
N LYS A 13 -34.48 16.38 40.03
CA LYS A 13 -34.81 17.67 39.42
C LYS A 13 -36.33 17.83 39.32
N GLU A 14 -36.84 18.81 40.05
CA GLU A 14 -38.25 19.21 40.13
C GLU A 14 -38.77 19.67 38.75
N GLU A 15 -39.87 19.05 38.31
CA GLU A 15 -40.48 19.25 37.00
C GLU A 15 -41.57 20.33 37.10
N ILE A 16 -41.35 21.47 36.44
CA ILE A 16 -42.28 22.60 36.39
C ILE A 16 -43.43 22.26 35.44
N PRO A 17 -44.71 22.44 35.83
CA PRO A 17 -45.85 22.10 34.97
C PRO A 17 -45.88 22.98 33.72
N THR A 18 -45.79 22.34 32.56
CA THR A 18 -45.82 22.98 31.24
C THR A 18 -47.26 23.41 30.90
N PRO A 19 -47.48 24.65 30.40
CA PRO A 19 -48.81 25.12 30.03
C PRO A 19 -49.35 24.36 28.80
N VAL A 20 -50.61 23.93 28.90
CA VAL A 20 -51.33 23.21 27.84
C VAL A 20 -51.50 24.11 26.62
N GLU A 21 -50.78 23.80 25.55
CA GLU A 21 -50.79 24.53 24.28
C GLU A 21 -52.00 24.11 23.42
N GLU A 22 -52.82 25.10 23.05
CA GLU A 22 -54.06 24.92 22.31
C GLU A 22 -53.77 24.61 20.83
N LYS A 23 -54.24 23.43 20.39
CA LYS A 23 -53.92 22.86 19.06
C LYS A 23 -54.64 23.61 17.94
N LYS A 24 -54.01 24.65 17.41
CA LYS A 24 -54.50 25.41 16.24
C LYS A 24 -54.35 24.59 14.96
N GLU A 25 -55.47 24.12 14.42
CA GLU A 25 -55.51 23.25 13.24
C GLU A 25 -54.90 23.92 12.00
N LYS A 26 -53.86 23.27 11.46
CA LYS A 26 -52.85 23.86 10.57
C LYS A 26 -53.33 23.85 9.11
N ARG A 27 -54.16 24.83 8.74
CA ARG A 27 -54.65 25.07 7.36
C ARG A 27 -53.55 25.47 6.36
N TRP A 28 -52.29 25.56 6.79
CA TRP A 28 -51.11 26.00 6.01
C TRP A 28 -50.34 24.85 5.33
N LEU A 29 -50.76 23.59 5.49
CA LEU A 29 -50.05 22.45 4.89
C LEU A 29 -50.21 22.37 3.35
N LYS A 30 -51.32 22.88 2.80
CA LYS A 30 -51.64 22.79 1.37
C LYS A 30 -50.70 23.61 0.47
N PRO A 31 -50.36 24.89 0.76
CA PRO A 31 -49.43 25.64 -0.09
C PRO A 31 -48.00 25.06 -0.08
N LEU A 32 -47.55 24.45 1.02
CA LEU A 32 -46.23 23.83 1.13
C LEU A 32 -46.07 22.64 0.16
N LEU A 33 -47.11 21.81 0.05
CA LEU A 33 -47.11 20.65 -0.86
C LEU A 33 -47.03 21.05 -2.34
N PHE A 34 -47.72 22.12 -2.75
CA PHE A 34 -47.62 22.63 -4.12
C PHE A 34 -46.24 23.23 -4.43
N SER A 35 -45.59 23.85 -3.44
CA SER A 35 -44.24 24.38 -3.59
C SER A 35 -43.20 23.27 -3.81
N ILE A 36 -43.26 22.18 -3.04
CA ILE A 36 -42.34 21.05 -3.18
C ILE A 36 -42.50 20.38 -4.55
N LEU A 37 -43.75 20.19 -5.01
CA LEU A 37 -44.01 19.59 -6.32
C LEU A 37 -43.45 20.43 -7.48
N GLY A 38 -43.51 21.76 -7.38
CA GLY A 38 -42.92 22.66 -8.36
C GLY A 38 -41.40 22.55 -8.45
N ILE A 39 -40.70 22.41 -7.31
CA ILE A 39 -39.25 22.27 -7.26
C ILE A 39 -38.81 20.94 -7.89
N VAL A 40 -39.50 19.84 -7.59
CA VAL A 40 -39.20 18.52 -8.16
C VAL A 40 -39.34 18.51 -9.68
N LEU A 41 -40.38 19.15 -10.22
CA LEU A 41 -40.57 19.28 -11.67
C LEU A 41 -39.47 20.13 -12.33
N ALA A 42 -39.05 21.22 -11.71
CA ALA A 42 -37.96 22.07 -12.22
C ALA A 42 -36.63 21.31 -12.28
N ILE A 43 -36.29 20.55 -11.23
CA ILE A 43 -35.07 19.72 -11.19
C ILE A 43 -35.12 18.64 -12.28
N GLY A 44 -36.27 17.99 -12.46
CA GLY A 44 -36.45 16.96 -13.50
C GLY A 44 -36.21 17.48 -14.92
N LEU A 45 -36.68 18.69 -15.24
CA LEU A 45 -36.47 19.31 -16.55
C LEU A 45 -35.00 19.66 -16.82
N VAL A 46 -34.29 20.18 -15.81
CA VAL A 46 -32.84 20.48 -15.93
C VAL A 46 -32.05 19.20 -16.19
N PHE A 47 -32.35 18.11 -15.47
CA PHE A 47 -31.65 16.84 -15.64
C PHE A 47 -31.91 16.20 -17.01
N ALA A 48 -33.15 16.29 -17.51
CA ALA A 48 -33.49 15.81 -18.85
C ALA A 48 -32.75 16.59 -19.94
N GLY A 49 -32.64 17.92 -19.82
CA GLY A 49 -31.87 18.76 -20.75
C GLY A 49 -30.39 18.43 -20.75
N TYR A 50 -29.79 18.22 -19.57
CA TYR A 50 -28.39 17.81 -19.44
C TYR A 50 -28.09 16.46 -20.13
N LYS A 51 -28.98 15.48 -19.98
CA LYS A 51 -28.84 14.16 -20.62
C LYS A 51 -28.97 14.19 -22.15
N LEU A 52 -29.80 15.08 -22.71
CA LEU A 52 -29.87 15.24 -24.16
C LEU A 52 -28.62 15.93 -24.74
N GLY A 53 -27.95 16.79 -23.97
CA GLY A 53 -26.76 17.53 -24.42
C GLY A 53 -25.46 16.69 -24.54
N GLN A 54 -25.35 15.56 -23.84
CA GLN A 54 -24.13 14.73 -23.86
C GLN A 54 -23.97 13.85 -25.11
N ARG A 55 -24.90 13.88 -26.09
CA ARG A 55 -24.95 12.86 -27.16
C ARG A 55 -24.23 13.20 -28.48
N SER A 56 -23.43 14.24 -28.56
CA SER A 56 -22.69 14.53 -29.79
C SER A 56 -21.42 15.32 -29.53
N ILE A 57 -20.27 14.65 -29.65
CA ILE A 57 -19.04 15.03 -30.36
C ILE A 57 -18.05 13.88 -30.06
N TYR A 58 -18.15 12.79 -30.81
CA TYR A 58 -17.00 11.90 -31.01
C TYR A 58 -16.52 12.21 -32.43
N PRO A 59 -15.36 12.85 -32.61
CA PRO A 59 -14.81 13.06 -33.95
C PRO A 59 -14.53 11.68 -34.58
N GLU A 60 -14.96 11.57 -35.84
CA GLU A 60 -14.73 10.42 -36.70
C GLU A 60 -13.20 10.17 -36.82
N PRO A 61 -12.71 8.94 -36.62
CA PRO A 61 -11.29 8.64 -36.75
C PRO A 61 -10.85 8.83 -38.21
N VAL A 62 -9.91 9.76 -38.43
CA VAL A 62 -9.26 9.93 -39.74
C VAL A 62 -8.33 8.74 -39.97
N GLU A 63 -8.71 7.85 -40.88
CA GLU A 63 -7.85 6.75 -41.34
C GLU A 63 -6.66 7.30 -42.14
N GLY A 64 -5.46 7.06 -41.64
CA GLY A 64 -4.23 7.30 -42.39
C GLY A 64 -2.96 6.94 -41.59
N PRO A 65 -2.47 5.69 -41.64
CA PRO A 65 -1.17 5.38 -41.08
C PRO A 65 -0.08 5.90 -42.02
N THR A 66 0.45 7.09 -41.71
CA THR A 66 1.80 7.43 -42.15
C THR A 66 2.74 6.47 -41.43
N PRO A 67 3.64 5.73 -42.13
CA PRO A 67 4.62 4.88 -41.48
C PRO A 67 5.55 5.75 -40.65
N THR A 68 5.25 5.85 -39.35
CA THR A 68 6.13 6.48 -38.38
C THR A 68 7.43 5.70 -38.39
N PRO A 69 8.59 6.35 -38.61
CA PRO A 69 9.88 5.68 -38.53
C PRO A 69 9.96 4.98 -37.18
N LYS A 70 10.18 3.66 -37.22
CA LYS A 70 10.33 2.81 -36.06
C LYS A 70 11.62 3.27 -35.35
N VAL A 71 11.46 4.20 -34.40
CA VAL A 71 12.55 4.65 -33.54
C VAL A 71 13.08 3.38 -32.89
N VAL A 72 14.33 3.04 -33.23
CA VAL A 72 15.06 1.99 -32.54
C VAL A 72 15.32 2.56 -31.15
N VAL A 73 14.40 2.28 -30.23
CA VAL A 73 14.56 2.60 -28.82
C VAL A 73 15.71 1.73 -28.35
N THR A 74 16.90 2.31 -28.25
CA THR A 74 17.97 1.73 -27.43
C THR A 74 17.33 1.36 -26.10
N PRO A 75 17.36 0.08 -25.68
CA PRO A 75 16.71 -0.32 -24.44
C PRO A 75 17.24 0.62 -23.35
N PRO A 76 16.35 1.33 -22.64
CA PRO A 76 16.77 2.27 -21.62
C PRO A 76 17.74 1.53 -20.72
N SER A 77 18.94 2.10 -20.54
CA SER A 77 19.92 1.58 -19.60
C SER A 77 19.19 1.34 -18.30
N ASP A 78 19.21 0.09 -17.80
CA ASP A 78 18.51 -0.29 -16.59
C ASP A 78 19.01 0.59 -15.43
N LEU A 79 18.25 1.64 -15.12
CA LEU A 79 18.58 2.62 -14.08
C LEU A 79 18.63 1.96 -12.70
N THR A 80 18.05 0.76 -12.59
CA THR A 80 18.04 -0.03 -11.36
C THR A 80 19.20 -1.01 -11.28
N ALA A 81 20.10 -1.10 -12.26
CA ALA A 81 21.14 -2.14 -12.31
C ALA A 81 21.98 -2.26 -11.02
N ASN A 82 22.30 -1.13 -10.37
CA ASN A 82 23.10 -1.08 -9.13
C ASN A 82 22.26 -1.03 -7.84
N TRP A 83 20.94 -1.19 -7.94
CA TRP A 83 20.04 -1.15 -6.79
C TRP A 83 20.16 -2.42 -5.95
N GLU A 84 20.05 -2.25 -4.64
CA GLU A 84 19.96 -3.34 -3.69
C GLU A 84 18.60 -4.02 -3.77
N THR A 85 18.51 -5.27 -3.33
CA THR A 85 17.26 -6.05 -3.38
C THR A 85 16.78 -6.34 -1.96
N TYR A 86 15.58 -5.85 -1.64
CA TYR A 86 14.85 -6.29 -0.46
C TYR A 86 14.01 -7.51 -0.82
N ARG A 87 14.04 -8.52 0.04
CA ARG A 87 13.25 -9.74 -0.13
C ARG A 87 12.63 -10.16 1.20
N ASP A 88 11.32 -10.37 1.20
CA ASP A 88 10.63 -11.01 2.31
C ASP A 88 10.19 -12.42 1.91
N TYR A 89 10.85 -13.42 2.51
CA TYR A 89 10.58 -14.83 2.23
C TYR A 89 9.31 -15.35 2.91
N GLN A 90 8.83 -14.70 3.97
CA GLN A 90 7.61 -15.09 4.67
C GLN A 90 6.39 -14.58 3.90
N LEU A 91 6.44 -13.34 3.43
CA LEU A 91 5.41 -12.68 2.65
C LEU A 91 5.61 -12.81 1.13
N LYS A 92 6.59 -13.61 0.68
CA LYS A 92 6.79 -14.00 -0.73
C LYS A 92 6.77 -12.82 -1.72
N TYR A 93 7.52 -11.75 -1.45
CA TYR A 93 7.73 -10.66 -2.42
C TYR A 93 9.16 -10.13 -2.39
N GLU A 94 9.55 -9.47 -3.48
CA GLU A 94 10.80 -8.72 -3.54
C GLU A 94 10.64 -7.42 -4.34
N PHE A 95 11.51 -6.46 -4.05
CA PHE A 95 11.67 -5.24 -4.82
C PHE A 95 13.11 -4.74 -4.68
N ARG A 96 13.49 -3.80 -5.53
CA ARG A 96 14.80 -3.15 -5.48
C ARG A 96 14.66 -1.73 -4.97
N TYR A 97 15.70 -1.23 -4.31
CA TYR A 97 15.75 0.14 -3.82
C TYR A 97 17.12 0.79 -4.11
N PRO A 98 17.19 2.13 -4.27
CA PRO A 98 18.45 2.81 -4.55
C PRO A 98 19.54 2.51 -3.51
N PRO A 99 20.82 2.46 -3.92
CA PRO A 99 21.93 2.27 -2.99
C PRO A 99 22.05 3.45 -2.02
N ASP A 100 22.84 3.25 -0.96
CA ASP A 100 23.14 4.25 0.07
C ASP A 100 21.91 4.80 0.82
N PRO A 101 20.92 3.97 1.25
CA PRO A 101 19.83 4.44 2.09
C PRO A 101 20.34 4.92 3.45
N LEU A 102 19.65 5.91 4.02
CA LEU A 102 19.77 6.26 5.42
C LEU A 102 19.09 5.16 6.25
N GLU A 103 19.91 4.39 6.96
CA GLU A 103 19.52 3.44 8.01
C GLU A 103 18.34 2.52 7.60
N PRO A 104 18.56 1.58 6.65
CA PRO A 104 17.55 0.58 6.33
C PRO A 104 17.26 -0.20 7.61
N SER A 105 16.03 -0.10 8.09
CA SER A 105 15.62 -0.70 9.36
C SER A 105 14.45 -1.65 9.19
N ARG A 106 14.55 -2.76 9.92
CA ARG A 106 13.48 -3.73 10.11
C ARG A 106 13.37 -3.96 11.61
N SER A 107 12.21 -3.69 12.18
CA SER A 107 11.97 -4.04 13.59
C SER A 107 11.72 -5.54 13.69
N GLU A 108 12.42 -6.23 14.59
CA GLU A 108 12.23 -7.67 14.78
C GLU A 108 10.79 -7.96 15.22
N GLY A 109 10.10 -8.85 14.49
CA GLY A 109 8.68 -9.14 14.70
C GLY A 109 7.70 -8.16 14.05
N ASP A 110 8.20 -7.10 13.40
CA ASP A 110 7.39 -6.23 12.55
C ASP A 110 7.57 -6.62 11.07
N THR A 111 6.49 -6.47 10.31
CA THR A 111 6.49 -6.59 8.84
C THR A 111 6.97 -5.31 8.17
N SER A 112 7.28 -4.27 8.96
CA SER A 112 7.72 -3.00 8.43
C SER A 112 9.17 -3.02 7.96
N PHE A 113 9.41 -2.36 6.82
CA PHE A 113 10.74 -2.04 6.32
C PHE A 113 10.77 -0.55 5.98
N VAL A 114 11.75 0.16 6.53
CA VAL A 114 11.86 1.61 6.38
C VAL A 114 13.20 1.96 5.76
N VAL A 115 13.18 2.79 4.71
CA VAL A 115 14.38 3.36 4.09
C VAL A 115 14.22 4.86 3.90
N GLY A 116 15.25 5.62 4.25
CA GLY A 116 15.31 7.06 4.03
C GLY A 116 16.30 7.43 2.92
N TYR A 117 16.02 8.51 2.20
CA TYR A 117 16.93 9.09 1.22
C TYR A 117 17.01 10.60 1.37
N PRO A 118 18.22 11.19 1.33
CA PRO A 118 18.38 12.64 1.38
C PRO A 118 17.78 13.28 0.13
N ILE A 119 17.01 14.33 0.31
CA ILE A 119 16.45 15.14 -0.78
C ILE A 119 17.56 16.06 -1.33
N LYS A 120 17.68 16.16 -2.67
CA LYS A 120 18.67 17.03 -3.31
C LYS A 120 18.49 18.49 -2.91
N GLU A 121 19.61 19.23 -2.89
CA GLU A 121 19.63 20.64 -2.48
C GLU A 121 18.64 21.52 -3.28
N GLU A 122 18.46 21.21 -4.56
CA GLU A 122 17.58 21.97 -5.47
C GLU A 122 16.11 21.97 -5.02
N TYR A 123 15.66 20.92 -4.31
CA TYR A 123 14.30 20.83 -3.79
C TYR A 123 14.18 21.36 -2.34
N ARG A 124 15.28 21.67 -1.64
CA ARG A 124 15.23 22.10 -0.22
C ARG A 124 14.55 23.44 0.02
N ASN A 125 14.45 24.27 -1.01
CA ASN A 125 13.75 25.54 -0.93
C ASN A 125 12.24 25.40 -1.14
N ASP A 126 11.75 24.18 -1.43
CA ASP A 126 10.32 23.91 -1.47
C ASP A 126 9.73 24.10 -0.06
N PRO A 127 8.68 24.92 0.11
CA PRO A 127 8.10 25.23 1.41
C PRO A 127 7.56 23.98 2.14
N PHE A 128 7.23 22.91 1.42
CA PHE A 128 6.84 21.63 2.01
C PHE A 128 8.05 20.86 2.55
N ILE A 129 9.19 20.89 1.84
CA ILE A 129 10.44 20.23 2.26
C ILE A 129 11.13 21.00 3.38
N ALA A 130 11.10 22.33 3.35
CA ALA A 130 11.76 23.18 4.34
C ALA A 130 11.26 22.93 5.78
N LYS A 131 10.07 22.35 5.94
CA LYS A 131 9.48 21.95 7.22
C LYS A 131 9.89 20.55 7.67
N SER A 132 10.33 19.67 6.77
CA SER A 132 10.89 18.38 7.14
C SER A 132 12.24 18.63 7.81
N ALA A 133 12.33 18.34 9.11
CA ALA A 133 13.53 18.56 9.91
C ALA A 133 14.77 17.88 9.30
N ASP A 134 14.57 16.75 8.64
CA ASP A 134 15.65 15.86 8.23
C ASP A 134 15.97 15.93 6.73
N LYS A 135 15.23 16.75 5.96
CA LYS A 135 15.41 16.90 4.49
C LYS A 135 15.55 15.55 3.78
N THR A 136 14.79 14.58 4.26
CA THR A 136 14.83 13.17 3.88
C THR A 136 13.43 12.78 3.46
N PHE A 137 13.30 11.97 2.41
CA PHE A 137 12.06 11.25 2.16
C PHE A 137 12.20 9.80 2.60
N TRP A 138 11.13 9.30 3.21
CA TRP A 138 11.04 7.98 3.79
C TRP A 138 10.08 7.15 2.97
N ILE A 139 10.47 5.91 2.73
CA ILE A 139 9.61 4.88 2.17
C ILE A 139 9.41 3.82 3.25
N THR A 140 8.16 3.64 3.65
CA THR A 140 7.76 2.63 4.62
C THR A 140 6.96 1.55 3.92
N LEU A 141 7.45 0.33 4.00
CA LEU A 141 6.76 -0.87 3.59
C LEU A 141 6.04 -1.47 4.80
N GLY A 142 4.89 -2.09 4.59
CA GLY A 142 4.22 -2.92 5.58
C GLY A 142 3.32 -3.98 4.95
N TYR A 143 2.74 -4.83 5.79
CA TYR A 143 1.75 -5.81 5.38
C TYR A 143 0.54 -5.78 6.31
N ILE A 144 -0.64 -5.76 5.71
CA ILE A 144 -1.92 -5.84 6.44
C ILE A 144 -2.56 -7.17 6.07
N SER A 145 -2.75 -8.03 7.07
CA SER A 145 -3.41 -9.33 6.87
C SER A 145 -4.85 -9.17 6.38
N GLN A 146 -5.40 -10.19 5.71
CA GLN A 146 -6.79 -10.15 5.23
C GLN A 146 -7.78 -9.84 6.36
N THR A 147 -7.62 -10.48 7.53
CA THR A 147 -8.48 -10.26 8.69
C THR A 147 -8.44 -8.81 9.17
N GLN A 148 -7.24 -8.20 9.24
CA GLN A 148 -7.13 -6.78 9.60
C GLN A 148 -7.75 -5.89 8.53
N PHE A 149 -7.49 -6.18 7.25
CA PHE A 149 -8.01 -5.43 6.12
C PHE A 149 -9.56 -5.43 6.09
N ASP A 150 -10.17 -6.59 6.35
CA ASP A 150 -11.63 -6.75 6.43
C ASP A 150 -12.23 -5.95 7.60
N VAL A 151 -11.54 -5.91 8.74
CA VAL A 151 -11.99 -5.13 9.92
C VAL A 151 -11.88 -3.63 9.66
N MET A 152 -10.83 -3.17 8.98
CA MET A 152 -10.70 -1.76 8.63
C MET A 152 -11.82 -1.29 7.71
N GLY A 153 -12.29 -2.16 6.79
CA GLY A 153 -13.34 -1.83 5.83
C GLY A 153 -12.99 -0.67 4.89
N VAL A 154 -11.71 -0.25 4.87
CA VAL A 154 -11.25 0.90 4.09
C VAL A 154 -10.87 0.42 2.70
N ARG A 155 -11.66 0.83 1.71
CA ARG A 155 -11.22 0.86 0.32
C ARG A 155 -10.59 2.23 0.09
N TYR A 156 -9.27 2.30 0.10
CA TYR A 156 -8.57 3.52 -0.25
C TYR A 156 -8.93 3.89 -1.70
N CYS A 157 -9.03 5.19 -1.99
CA CYS A 157 -9.56 5.71 -3.24
C CYS A 157 -11.06 5.43 -3.54
N ALA A 158 -11.89 5.12 -2.54
CA ALA A 158 -13.33 4.94 -2.74
C ALA A 158 -14.10 6.24 -3.08
N TYR A 159 -13.46 7.41 -3.09
CA TYR A 159 -14.16 8.69 -3.34
C TYR A 159 -14.23 8.98 -4.84
N PRO A 160 -15.44 8.96 -5.46
CA PRO A 160 -15.60 8.97 -6.92
C PRO A 160 -15.31 10.32 -7.59
N TYR A 161 -14.88 11.35 -6.85
CA TYR A 161 -14.77 12.72 -7.33
C TYR A 161 -13.34 13.29 -7.37
N ALA A 162 -12.33 12.55 -6.91
CA ALA A 162 -10.94 13.03 -6.86
C ALA A 162 -10.05 12.29 -7.87
N THR A 163 -10.24 12.55 -9.17
CA THR A 163 -9.51 11.84 -10.24
C THR A 163 -8.01 12.11 -10.26
N SER A 164 -7.52 13.18 -9.62
CA SER A 164 -6.08 13.48 -9.55
C SER A 164 -5.37 12.90 -8.32
N ARG A 165 -6.13 12.49 -7.29
CA ARG A 165 -5.59 11.91 -6.05
C ARG A 165 -5.19 10.45 -6.27
N CYS A 166 -6.00 9.73 -7.03
CA CYS A 166 -5.94 8.30 -7.13
C CYS A 166 -5.50 7.86 -8.53
N GLU A 167 -4.52 6.98 -8.57
CA GLU A 167 -3.95 6.46 -9.80
C GLU A 167 -3.98 4.94 -9.78
N SER A 168 -4.54 4.33 -10.82
CA SER A 168 -4.50 2.90 -11.02
C SER A 168 -3.22 2.51 -11.74
N ILE A 169 -2.53 1.49 -11.22
CA ILE A 169 -1.27 1.01 -11.76
C ILE A 169 -1.19 -0.50 -11.61
N GLU A 170 -0.59 -1.19 -12.57
CA GLU A 170 -0.29 -2.61 -12.46
C GLU A 170 1.08 -2.78 -11.80
N ILE A 171 1.13 -3.47 -10.66
CA ILE A 171 2.37 -3.71 -9.91
C ILE A 171 2.52 -5.21 -9.66
N GLY A 172 3.63 -5.79 -10.11
CA GLY A 172 3.87 -7.23 -9.97
C GLY A 172 2.80 -8.11 -10.64
N GLY A 173 2.12 -7.62 -11.68
CA GLY A 173 1.02 -8.32 -12.35
C GLY A 173 -0.34 -8.22 -11.65
N VAL A 174 -0.48 -7.34 -10.65
CA VAL A 174 -1.73 -7.15 -9.90
C VAL A 174 -2.19 -5.70 -10.02
N ASP A 175 -3.48 -5.53 -10.29
CA ASP A 175 -4.14 -4.21 -10.28
C ASP A 175 -4.04 -3.59 -8.89
N SER A 176 -3.33 -2.47 -8.82
CA SER A 176 -3.01 -1.75 -7.60
C SER A 176 -3.46 -0.29 -7.72
N MET A 177 -3.48 0.40 -6.57
CA MET A 177 -3.84 1.81 -6.51
C MET A 177 -2.80 2.60 -5.73
N ILE A 178 -2.49 3.80 -6.22
CA ILE A 178 -1.73 4.82 -5.52
C ILE A 178 -2.71 5.92 -5.11
N ASP A 179 -2.68 6.30 -3.84
CA ASP A 179 -3.30 7.50 -3.31
C ASP A 179 -2.19 8.51 -3.02
N TRP A 180 -2.14 9.59 -3.79
CA TRP A 180 -1.12 10.64 -3.65
C TRP A 180 -1.35 11.58 -2.46
N GLY A 181 -2.38 11.34 -1.65
CA GLY A 181 -2.84 12.25 -0.61
C GLY A 181 -3.59 13.44 -1.21
N ILE A 182 -4.26 14.23 -0.35
CA ILE A 182 -4.87 15.50 -0.78
C ILE A 182 -4.07 16.66 -0.19
N GLU A 183 -3.71 17.63 -1.04
CA GLU A 183 -3.40 19.00 -0.64
C GLU A 183 -4.69 19.71 -0.19
N GLU A 184 -5.33 19.25 0.88
CA GLU A 184 -6.69 19.71 1.18
C GLU A 184 -6.62 21.00 1.98
N GLY A 185 -6.53 22.14 1.27
CA GLY A 185 -7.14 23.46 1.53
C GLY A 185 -7.27 24.02 2.95
N ARG A 186 -6.59 23.45 3.95
CA ARG A 186 -6.60 23.88 5.35
C ARG A 186 -5.31 24.63 5.60
N GLU A 187 -5.47 25.80 6.24
CA GLU A 187 -4.45 26.72 6.70
C GLU A 187 -3.09 26.05 6.97
N GLU A 188 -2.26 26.06 5.93
CA GLU A 188 -0.81 26.20 5.83
C GLU A 188 0.17 25.52 6.80
N GLN A 189 -0.23 24.82 7.87
CA GLN A 189 0.73 24.48 8.92
C GLN A 189 1.29 23.05 8.88
N ASP A 190 0.57 21.94 9.02
CA ASP A 190 1.27 20.68 9.41
C ASP A 190 0.92 19.37 8.69
N THR A 191 0.08 19.35 7.65
CA THR A 191 -0.18 18.07 6.94
C THR A 191 0.91 17.79 5.91
N GLN A 192 1.93 17.03 6.29
CA GLN A 192 2.85 16.43 5.34
C GLN A 192 2.05 15.53 4.40
N ILE A 193 2.19 15.74 3.10
CA ILE A 193 1.53 14.93 2.09
C ILE A 193 2.21 13.56 2.09
N GLU A 194 1.42 12.53 2.37
CA GLU A 194 1.81 11.13 2.33
C GLU A 194 1.14 10.49 1.12
N ALA A 195 1.94 9.77 0.32
CA ALA A 195 1.40 8.89 -0.70
C ALA A 195 1.36 7.46 -0.17
N SER A 196 0.34 6.70 -0.54
CA SER A 196 0.18 5.33 -0.12
C SER A 196 -0.18 4.44 -1.32
N VAL A 197 0.37 3.23 -1.35
CA VAL A 197 0.11 2.22 -2.38
C VAL A 197 -0.36 0.95 -1.71
N TRP A 198 -1.38 0.32 -2.29
CA TRP A 198 -1.87 -0.98 -1.85
C TRP A 198 -1.78 -1.97 -2.99
N ILE A 199 -1.00 -3.01 -2.75
CA ILE A 199 -0.79 -4.11 -3.69
C ILE A 199 -1.48 -5.34 -3.09
N PRO A 200 -2.60 -5.81 -3.67
CA PRO A 200 -3.26 -7.02 -3.20
C PRO A 200 -2.32 -8.21 -3.22
N HIS A 201 -2.19 -8.89 -2.08
CA HIS A 201 -1.30 -10.04 -1.95
C HIS A 201 -2.03 -11.31 -2.41
N PRO A 202 -1.39 -12.22 -3.20
CA PRO A 202 -2.06 -13.40 -3.77
C PRO A 202 -2.61 -14.36 -2.70
N ASN A 203 -1.94 -14.46 -1.54
CA ASN A 203 -2.38 -15.28 -0.40
C ASN A 203 -3.34 -14.54 0.56
N GLY A 204 -3.90 -13.40 0.14
CA GLY A 204 -4.75 -12.54 0.96
C GLY A 204 -3.97 -11.45 1.71
N GLY A 205 -4.70 -10.41 2.11
CA GLY A 205 -4.13 -9.18 2.68
C GLY A 205 -3.60 -8.22 1.60
N VAL A 206 -2.87 -7.20 2.04
CA VAL A 206 -2.29 -6.17 1.16
C VAL A 206 -0.87 -5.83 1.61
N VAL A 207 0.03 -5.69 0.64
CA VAL A 207 1.34 -5.07 0.85
C VAL A 207 1.16 -3.57 0.67
N THR A 208 1.63 -2.79 1.65
CA THR A 208 1.49 -1.33 1.65
C THR A 208 2.83 -0.66 1.49
N PHE A 209 2.91 0.33 0.60
CA PHE A 209 4.01 1.29 0.59
C PHE A 209 3.48 2.67 1.00
N SER A 210 4.22 3.38 1.82
CA SER A 210 4.01 4.79 2.16
C SER A 210 5.24 5.59 1.77
N LEU A 211 5.02 6.78 1.22
CA LEU A 211 6.06 7.74 0.84
C LEU A 211 5.78 9.09 1.49
N GLN A 212 6.78 9.63 2.20
CA GLN A 212 6.67 10.94 2.85
C GLN A 212 8.03 11.67 2.96
N PRO A 213 8.13 12.96 2.60
CA PRO A 213 7.11 13.76 1.93
C PRO A 213 7.04 13.44 0.43
N VAL A 214 5.89 13.74 -0.18
CA VAL A 214 5.65 13.55 -1.62
C VAL A 214 6.18 14.75 -2.41
N VAL A 215 7.37 14.62 -2.98
CA VAL A 215 8.04 15.63 -3.84
C VAL A 215 8.43 15.03 -5.20
N PRO A 216 8.66 15.81 -6.27
CA PRO A 216 8.90 15.28 -7.62
C PRO A 216 9.99 14.19 -7.68
N GLU A 217 11.16 14.45 -7.07
CA GLU A 217 12.26 13.48 -6.98
C GLU A 217 11.83 12.18 -6.28
N SER A 218 11.16 12.29 -5.13
CA SER A 218 10.72 11.13 -4.37
C SER A 218 9.67 10.30 -5.13
N LYS A 219 8.80 10.95 -5.92
CA LYS A 219 7.82 10.26 -6.78
C LYS A 219 8.52 9.41 -7.84
N GLU A 220 9.56 9.95 -8.48
CA GLU A 220 10.32 9.23 -9.50
C GLU A 220 10.99 7.98 -8.92
N VAL A 221 11.66 8.12 -7.76
CA VAL A 221 12.29 6.99 -7.05
C VAL A 221 11.24 5.97 -6.63
N PHE A 222 10.11 6.43 -6.10
CA PHE A 222 9.02 5.57 -5.66
C PHE A 222 8.44 4.75 -6.81
N TYR A 223 8.18 5.37 -7.96
CA TYR A 223 7.75 4.64 -9.16
C TYR A 223 8.76 3.59 -9.62
N GLN A 224 10.06 3.91 -9.59
CA GLN A 224 11.08 2.95 -9.93
C GLN A 224 11.11 1.77 -8.95
N ILE A 225 10.95 2.01 -7.65
CA ILE A 225 10.81 0.94 -6.64
C ILE A 225 9.60 0.06 -6.95
N LEU A 226 8.42 0.65 -7.15
CA LEU A 226 7.20 -0.10 -7.48
C LEU A 226 7.34 -0.88 -8.79
N SER A 227 8.06 -0.34 -9.79
CA SER A 227 8.30 -1.04 -11.07
C SER A 227 9.19 -2.29 -10.93
N THR A 228 9.98 -2.37 -9.86
CA THR A 228 10.82 -3.54 -9.54
C THR A 228 10.12 -4.53 -8.63
N PHE A 229 8.97 -4.15 -8.07
CA PHE A 229 8.19 -5.02 -7.20
C PHE A 229 7.65 -6.21 -7.97
N LYS A 230 7.79 -7.39 -7.38
CA LYS A 230 7.11 -8.59 -7.81
C LYS A 230 6.85 -9.49 -6.63
N PHE A 231 5.71 -10.18 -6.68
CA PHE A 231 5.56 -11.36 -5.86
C PHE A 231 6.62 -12.36 -6.29
N LEU A 232 7.33 -12.91 -5.30
CA LEU A 232 7.98 -14.17 -5.52
C LEU A 232 6.82 -15.10 -5.82
N GLY A 233 6.73 -15.56 -7.07
CA GLY A 233 5.70 -16.52 -7.38
C GLY A 233 5.75 -17.65 -6.37
N GLU A 234 4.71 -18.46 -6.35
CA GLU A 234 4.94 -19.88 -6.15
C GLU A 234 5.81 -20.35 -7.32
N LYS A 235 7.09 -19.92 -7.39
CA LYS A 235 8.12 -20.88 -7.66
C LYS A 235 7.87 -21.88 -6.58
N GLU A 236 7.22 -22.95 -7.01
CA GLU A 236 6.98 -24.17 -6.32
C GLU A 236 8.06 -24.30 -5.23
N SER A 237 7.72 -24.77 -4.05
CA SER A 237 8.68 -25.59 -3.30
C SER A 237 9.11 -26.72 -4.24
N SER A 238 9.95 -26.43 -5.25
CA SER A 238 9.92 -27.11 -6.55
C SER A 238 10.44 -28.52 -6.44
N GLY A 239 10.76 -28.96 -5.22
CA GLY A 239 11.62 -30.08 -4.97
C GLY A 239 12.93 -29.91 -5.74
N GLU A 240 13.25 -28.71 -6.24
CA GLU A 240 14.41 -28.52 -7.08
C GLU A 240 15.60 -28.60 -6.16
N LYS A 241 16.31 -29.71 -6.34
CA LYS A 241 17.48 -30.06 -5.59
C LYS A 241 18.58 -29.08 -5.99
N VAL A 242 18.98 -28.24 -5.05
CA VAL A 242 20.17 -27.40 -5.19
C VAL A 242 21.35 -28.21 -4.71
N TYR A 243 22.20 -28.64 -5.65
CA TYR A 243 23.37 -29.45 -5.36
C TYR A 243 24.50 -28.58 -4.78
N CYS A 244 25.15 -29.10 -3.74
CA CYS A 244 26.25 -28.40 -3.08
C CYS A 244 27.52 -28.46 -3.95
N GLY A 245 28.10 -27.29 -4.22
CA GLY A 245 29.35 -27.18 -4.99
C GLY A 245 30.58 -27.59 -4.18
N GLU A 246 31.65 -27.97 -4.89
CA GLU A 246 32.98 -28.20 -4.32
C GLU A 246 33.93 -27.04 -4.66
N PRO A 247 34.77 -26.55 -3.72
CA PRO A 247 34.95 -27.06 -2.37
C PRO A 247 33.82 -26.62 -1.42
N ARG A 248 33.44 -27.51 -0.50
CA ARG A 248 32.43 -27.20 0.53
C ARG A 248 32.88 -26.12 1.52
N PRO A 249 31.97 -25.24 1.95
CA PRO A 249 32.28 -24.23 2.97
C PRO A 249 32.63 -24.92 4.30
N GLN A 250 33.68 -24.43 4.96
CA GLN A 250 34.17 -24.98 6.23
C GLN A 250 33.64 -24.21 7.45
N VAL A 251 33.19 -22.97 7.26
CA VAL A 251 32.78 -22.07 8.36
C VAL A 251 31.52 -21.33 7.95
N CYS A 252 30.46 -21.50 8.75
CA CYS A 252 29.18 -20.80 8.58
C CYS A 252 28.84 -20.13 9.92
N THR A 253 28.76 -18.80 9.98
CA THR A 253 28.61 -18.03 11.23
C THR A 253 27.21 -17.45 11.43
N MET A 254 26.17 -18.05 10.87
CA MET A 254 24.80 -17.55 11.04
C MET A 254 24.09 -18.18 12.23
N GLU A 255 23.46 -17.33 13.04
CA GLU A 255 22.54 -17.75 14.09
C GLU A 255 21.20 -18.21 13.49
N CYS A 256 20.67 -19.32 14.00
CA CYS A 256 19.42 -19.90 13.54
C CYS A 256 18.23 -19.14 14.14
N ILE A 257 17.50 -18.39 13.32
CA ILE A 257 16.15 -17.93 13.67
C ILE A 257 15.18 -18.84 12.90
N GLN A 258 14.76 -19.95 13.51
CA GLN A 258 13.90 -20.92 12.82
C GLN A 258 12.47 -20.42 12.72
N ASN A 259 12.16 -19.80 11.58
CA ASN A 259 10.83 -19.75 10.98
C ASN A 259 10.98 -20.14 9.49
N PRO A 260 9.94 -20.67 8.83
CA PRO A 260 9.99 -20.99 7.40
C PRO A 260 10.49 -19.80 6.57
N PRO A 261 11.17 -20.06 5.44
CA PRO A 261 11.29 -21.36 4.77
C PRO A 261 12.34 -22.30 5.39
N TYR A 262 12.08 -23.61 5.38
CA TYR A 262 12.98 -24.66 5.83
C TYR A 262 13.95 -25.07 4.70
N ILE A 263 15.24 -25.21 5.03
CA ILE A 263 16.24 -25.77 4.12
C ILE A 263 16.44 -27.24 4.47
N CYS A 264 15.92 -28.15 3.66
CA CYS A 264 15.96 -29.58 3.90
C CYS A 264 17.08 -30.22 3.08
N GLY A 265 18.09 -30.76 3.76
CA GLY A 265 19.17 -31.49 3.12
C GLY A 265 18.75 -32.87 2.66
N SER A 266 19.54 -33.45 1.75
CA SER A 266 19.40 -34.83 1.29
C SER A 266 19.52 -35.87 2.41
N ASP A 267 20.02 -35.48 3.57
CA ASP A 267 20.10 -36.29 4.79
C ASP A 267 18.82 -36.23 5.65
N GLY A 268 17.77 -35.56 5.16
CA GLY A 268 16.48 -35.41 5.82
C GLY A 268 16.47 -34.39 6.98
N LYS A 269 17.59 -33.71 7.25
CA LYS A 269 17.69 -32.71 8.32
C LYS A 269 17.40 -31.30 7.82
N SER A 270 16.89 -30.46 8.73
CA SER A 270 16.70 -29.02 8.48
C SER A 270 17.96 -28.24 8.82
N TYR A 271 18.31 -27.28 7.97
CA TYR A 271 19.44 -26.37 8.12
C TYR A 271 18.96 -24.93 8.19
N CYS A 272 19.73 -24.06 8.84
CA CYS A 272 19.34 -22.65 9.01
C CYS A 272 19.84 -21.75 7.87
N SER A 273 20.81 -22.22 7.09
CA SER A 273 21.30 -21.52 5.91
C SER A 273 21.80 -22.51 4.87
N GLU A 274 21.89 -22.06 3.62
CA GLU A 274 22.45 -22.83 2.51
C GLU A 274 23.91 -23.22 2.81
N CYS A 275 24.66 -22.33 3.47
CA CYS A 275 26.03 -22.61 3.93
C CYS A 275 26.06 -23.81 4.86
N GLN A 276 25.19 -23.84 5.89
CA GLN A 276 25.17 -24.95 6.85
C GLN A 276 24.76 -26.26 6.18
N ALA A 277 23.78 -26.22 5.26
CA ALA A 277 23.41 -27.38 4.47
C ALA A 277 24.61 -27.92 3.69
N CYS A 278 25.31 -27.07 2.93
CA CYS A 278 26.42 -27.52 2.09
C CYS A 278 27.74 -27.79 2.83
N ALA A 279 27.91 -27.26 4.04
CA ALA A 279 29.05 -27.58 4.90
C ALA A 279 28.97 -29.03 5.44
N ASN A 280 27.77 -29.60 5.56
CA ASN A 280 27.64 -30.99 5.99
C ASN A 280 27.96 -31.94 4.81
N PRO A 281 29.01 -32.78 4.90
CA PRO A 281 29.38 -33.69 3.83
C PRO A 281 28.32 -34.77 3.51
N GLU A 282 27.36 -35.01 4.40
CA GLU A 282 26.21 -35.92 4.17
C GLU A 282 25.13 -35.30 3.28
N VAL A 283 25.18 -33.98 3.05
CA VAL A 283 24.21 -33.25 2.23
C VAL A 283 24.76 -33.11 0.81
N GLU A 284 24.23 -33.87 -0.14
CA GLU A 284 24.56 -33.75 -1.56
C GLU A 284 23.80 -32.59 -2.22
N TRP A 285 22.54 -32.42 -1.80
CA TRP A 285 21.65 -31.37 -2.26
C TRP A 285 20.74 -30.92 -1.13
N TYR A 286 20.15 -29.74 -1.26
CA TYR A 286 19.10 -29.26 -0.39
C TYR A 286 17.89 -28.77 -1.20
N VAL A 287 16.73 -28.70 -0.54
CA VAL A 287 15.50 -28.11 -1.07
C VAL A 287 15.01 -27.07 -0.08
N ILE A 288 14.53 -25.95 -0.59
CA ILE A 288 13.86 -24.92 0.21
C ILE A 288 12.36 -25.18 0.13
N GLN A 289 11.72 -25.36 1.28
CA GLN A 289 10.29 -25.69 1.37
C GLN A 289 9.63 -25.01 2.56
N ASP A 290 8.32 -24.79 2.46
CA ASP A 290 7.55 -24.13 3.52
C ASP A 290 7.10 -25.11 4.62
N GLU A 291 7.14 -26.43 4.35
CA GLU A 291 6.87 -27.48 5.34
C GLU A 291 8.15 -27.95 6.04
N PRO A 292 8.09 -28.38 7.31
CA PRO A 292 9.21 -29.04 7.97
C PRO A 292 9.76 -30.23 7.16
N CYS A 293 11.06 -30.48 7.27
CA CYS A 293 11.70 -31.60 6.58
C CYS A 293 11.08 -32.94 7.01
N LYS A 294 10.62 -33.72 6.03
CA LYS A 294 10.12 -35.07 6.28
C LYS A 294 11.33 -35.98 6.44
N GLY A 295 11.57 -36.48 7.65
CA GLY A 295 12.58 -37.51 7.87
C GLY A 295 12.16 -38.79 7.16
N GLU A 296 13.04 -39.35 6.33
CA GLU A 296 12.89 -40.70 5.76
C GLU A 296 13.18 -41.79 6.79
#